data_AF-A0A847P4Q7-F1
#
_entry.id   AF-A0A847P4Q7-F1
#
_cell.length_a   1.000
_cell.length_b   1.000
_cell.length_c   1.000
_cell.angle_alpha   90.00
_cell.angle_beta   90.00
_cell.angle_gamma   90.00
#
_symmetry.space_group_name_H-M   'P 1'
#
loop_
_entity.id
_entity.type
_entity.pdbx_description
1 polymer ?
#
loop_
_entity_poly.entity_id
_entity_poly.type
_entity_poly.pdbx_seq_one_letter_code
_entity_poly.pdbx_strand_id
1 'polypeptide(L)'
;MNRVLSCLILVAGFSVALLAQDQKQTIEKDITIIHGQSIADGKSEIGERILEECIVALPQVDDLIPEISSESHFLKEINGDPAKNDHVKTYTASVEINYMIYQKVLVIVATSSIKGQEPVMKVMEKSLKQSKRFVSNPSEGDLYAGRSRRQYYFSTPEGAANDVKKRAAIWLKQQAAVTCKK
;
A
#
# COMPACT_ATOMS: atom_id res chain seq x y z
N MET A 1 28.35 -31.85 -73.02
CA MET A 1 26.87 -31.97 -73.02
C MET A 1 26.33 -30.69 -72.40
N ASN A 2 26.19 -29.65 -73.22
CA ASN A 2 24.99 -29.22 -73.95
C ASN A 2 23.90 -28.60 -73.07
N ARG A 3 23.58 -27.35 -73.47
CA ARG A 3 22.62 -26.39 -72.95
C ARG A 3 21.15 -26.83 -73.13
N VAL A 4 20.29 -25.97 -72.58
CA VAL A 4 19.01 -25.40 -73.10
C VAL A 4 17.67 -25.92 -72.51
N LEU A 5 16.79 -24.92 -72.26
CA LEU A 5 15.33 -24.84 -72.55
C LEU A 5 14.38 -25.20 -71.38
N SER A 6 13.73 -24.26 -70.68
CA SER A 6 12.56 -23.38 -71.00
C SER A 6 11.18 -24.08 -70.99
N CYS A 7 10.24 -23.53 -70.20
CA CYS A 7 8.77 -23.37 -70.40
C CYS A 7 8.16 -22.96 -69.02
N LEU A 8 7.56 -21.80 -68.72
CA LEU A 8 6.60 -20.89 -69.39
C LEU A 8 5.22 -21.52 -69.65
N ILE A 9 4.20 -21.07 -68.89
CA ILE A 9 2.80 -20.69 -69.25
C ILE A 9 2.02 -20.49 -67.91
N LEU A 10 1.51 -19.33 -67.49
CA LEU A 10 0.49 -18.37 -68.02
C LEU A 10 -0.97 -18.69 -67.57
N VAL A 11 -1.62 -17.65 -67.00
CA VAL A 11 -3.07 -17.30 -67.09
C VAL A 11 -4.03 -18.07 -66.17
N ALA A 12 -5.09 -17.50 -65.58
CA ALA A 12 -5.52 -16.15 -65.24
C ALA A 12 -6.82 -16.28 -64.42
N GLY A 13 -7.15 -15.21 -63.68
CA GLY A 13 -8.51 -14.66 -63.60
C GLY A 13 -9.60 -15.49 -62.95
N PHE A 14 -9.95 -15.14 -61.71
CA PHE A 14 -11.35 -14.94 -61.35
C PHE A 14 -11.46 -13.77 -60.35
N SER A 15 -12.06 -12.69 -60.84
CA SER A 15 -12.64 -11.59 -60.06
C SER A 15 -13.92 -12.08 -59.34
N VAL A 16 -14.50 -11.21 -58.49
CA VAL A 16 -15.76 -11.34 -57.71
C VAL A 16 -15.48 -11.83 -56.27
N ALA A 17 -15.79 -11.13 -55.17
CA ALA A 17 -16.62 -9.96 -54.93
C ALA A 17 -16.14 -9.20 -53.68
N LEU A 18 -16.45 -7.90 -53.69
CA LEU A 18 -16.67 -7.06 -52.52
C LEU A 18 -17.24 -7.84 -51.32
N LEU A 19 -16.51 -7.88 -50.21
CA LEU A 19 -17.10 -7.96 -48.88
C LEU A 19 -16.63 -6.73 -48.11
N ALA A 20 -17.56 -5.78 -47.99
CA ALA A 20 -17.51 -4.74 -47.00
C ALA A 20 -17.48 -5.40 -45.60
N GLN A 21 -16.33 -5.37 -44.95
CA GLN A 21 -16.22 -5.61 -43.52
C GLN A 21 -15.84 -4.31 -42.84
N ASP A 22 -16.90 -3.60 -42.47
CA ASP A 22 -17.05 -2.70 -41.34
C ASP A 22 -15.77 -2.48 -40.52
N GLN A 23 -15.02 -1.43 -40.88
CA GLN A 23 -13.95 -0.89 -40.04
C GLN A 23 -14.60 -0.33 -38.78
N LYS A 24 -14.64 -1.15 -37.73
CA LYS A 24 -14.86 -0.67 -36.37
C LYS A 24 -13.68 0.23 -36.02
N GLN A 25 -13.84 1.53 -36.28
CA GLN A 25 -12.97 2.58 -35.74
C GLN A 25 -12.94 2.40 -34.24
N THR A 26 -11.88 1.77 -33.76
CA THR A 26 -11.54 1.83 -32.36
C THR A 26 -11.06 3.26 -32.18
N ILE A 27 -11.94 4.10 -31.63
CA ILE A 27 -11.60 5.45 -31.22
C ILE A 27 -10.49 5.28 -30.18
N GLU A 28 -9.26 5.41 -30.65
CA GLU A 28 -8.08 5.58 -29.83
C GLU A 28 -8.31 6.90 -29.10
N LYS A 29 -8.87 6.80 -27.88
CA LYS A 29 -9.00 7.96 -27.01
C LYS A 29 -7.58 8.43 -26.76
N ASP A 30 -7.28 9.63 -27.19
CA ASP A 30 -6.00 10.29 -26.95
C ASP A 30 -5.90 10.52 -25.43
N ILE A 31 -5.31 9.56 -24.70
CA ILE A 31 -5.10 9.68 -23.26
C ILE A 31 -3.88 10.57 -23.09
N THR A 32 -4.11 11.87 -22.92
CA THR A 32 -3.05 12.78 -22.51
C THR A 32 -2.63 12.45 -21.07
N ILE A 33 -1.60 11.62 -20.92
CA ILE A 33 -0.95 11.35 -19.63
C ILE A 33 -0.15 12.61 -19.26
N ILE A 34 -0.81 13.56 -18.60
CA ILE A 34 -0.12 14.70 -18.00
C ILE A 34 0.60 14.18 -16.77
N HIS A 35 1.90 13.92 -16.93
CA HIS A 35 2.81 13.88 -15.80
C HIS A 35 2.76 15.27 -15.17
N GLY A 36 2.08 15.41 -14.03
CA GLY A 36 2.01 16.66 -13.28
C GLY A 36 3.38 17.03 -12.74
N GLN A 37 4.24 17.59 -13.59
CA GLN A 37 5.37 18.38 -13.13
C GLN A 37 4.80 19.72 -12.67
N SER A 38 4.76 19.91 -11.35
CA SER A 38 4.48 21.21 -10.75
C SER A 38 5.61 22.17 -11.14
N ILE A 39 5.36 22.96 -12.17
CA ILE A 39 6.12 24.18 -12.41
C ILE A 39 5.42 25.24 -11.57
N ALA A 40 6.05 25.64 -10.47
CA ALA A 40 5.56 26.71 -9.61
C ALA A 40 5.62 28.05 -10.38
N ASP A 41 4.60 28.33 -11.17
CA ASP A 41 4.41 29.56 -11.93
C ASP A 41 3.87 30.72 -11.07
N GLY A 42 3.48 30.43 -9.81
CA GLY A 42 2.97 31.39 -8.84
C GLY A 42 1.61 32.01 -9.19
N LYS A 43 0.95 31.53 -10.26
CA LYS A 43 -0.30 32.07 -10.79
C LYS A 43 -1.43 31.05 -10.90
N SER A 44 -1.13 29.78 -10.65
CA SER A 44 -2.07 28.67 -10.70
C SER A 44 -2.33 28.11 -9.30
N GLU A 45 -3.60 27.96 -8.94
CA GLU A 45 -4.06 27.33 -7.70
C GLU A 45 -4.52 25.90 -8.00
N ILE A 46 -4.04 24.95 -7.21
CA ILE A 46 -4.40 23.53 -7.32
C ILE A 46 -5.13 23.13 -6.04
N GLY A 47 -6.42 22.81 -6.17
CA GLY A 47 -7.22 22.21 -5.10
C GLY A 47 -7.38 20.71 -5.32
N GLU A 48 -7.09 19.90 -4.31
CA GLU A 48 -7.35 18.45 -4.33
C GLU A 48 -8.49 18.09 -3.37
N ARG A 49 -9.45 17.28 -3.82
CA ARG A 49 -10.52 16.72 -2.99
C ARG A 49 -10.64 15.22 -3.19
N ILE A 50 -10.62 14.47 -2.08
CA ILE A 50 -10.77 13.01 -2.08
C ILE A 50 -12.23 12.65 -2.36
N LEU A 51 -12.46 11.86 -3.40
CA LEU A 51 -13.78 11.34 -3.79
C LEU A 51 -14.00 9.93 -3.26
N GLU A 52 -12.97 9.09 -3.31
CA GLU A 52 -13.01 7.71 -2.86
C GLU A 52 -11.65 7.33 -2.28
N GLU A 53 -11.67 6.56 -1.20
CA GLU A 53 -10.47 6.00 -0.58
C GLU A 53 -10.80 4.59 -0.08
N CYS A 54 -9.99 3.61 -0.48
CA CYS A 54 -10.13 2.24 -0.01
C CYS A 54 -8.79 1.52 0.02
N ILE A 55 -8.69 0.50 0.86
CA ILE A 55 -7.49 -0.33 0.96
C ILE A 55 -7.56 -1.43 -0.09
N VAL A 56 -6.51 -1.54 -0.92
CA VAL A 56 -6.44 -2.50 -2.03
C VAL A 56 -6.37 -3.93 -1.52
N ALA A 57 -5.49 -4.18 -0.54
CA ALA A 57 -5.30 -5.48 0.06
C ALA A 57 -4.70 -5.33 1.46
N LEU A 58 -5.14 -6.21 2.36
CA LEU A 58 -4.60 -6.37 3.71
C LEU A 58 -4.00 -7.77 3.85
N PRO A 59 -2.89 -7.94 4.58
CA PRO A 59 -2.35 -9.27 4.88
C PRO A 59 -3.26 -10.04 5.85
N GLN A 60 -3.15 -11.37 5.86
CA GLN A 60 -3.77 -12.18 6.89
C GLN A 60 -2.96 -12.11 8.19
N VAL A 61 -3.62 -12.37 9.32
CA VAL A 61 -2.98 -12.34 10.65
C VAL A 61 -1.88 -13.40 10.76
N ASP A 62 -2.08 -14.55 10.13
CA ASP A 62 -1.13 -15.67 10.17
C ASP A 62 0.17 -15.38 9.40
N ASP A 63 0.09 -14.52 8.38
CA ASP A 63 1.24 -14.09 7.58
C ASP A 63 2.08 -13.02 8.29
N LEU A 64 1.61 -12.48 9.42
CA LEU A 64 2.35 -11.50 10.19
C LEU A 64 3.51 -12.19 10.93
N ILE A 65 4.72 -11.73 10.65
CA ILE A 65 5.95 -12.15 11.31
C ILE A 65 6.43 -11.00 12.20
N PRO A 66 6.21 -11.06 13.54
CA PRO A 66 6.72 -10.05 14.45
C PRO A 66 8.25 -10.16 14.58
N GLU A 67 8.91 -9.01 14.58
CA GLU A 67 10.30 -8.89 15.00
C GLU A 67 10.34 -8.85 16.52
N ILE A 68 11.14 -9.73 17.12
CA ILE A 68 11.28 -9.85 18.56
C ILE A 68 12.64 -9.28 18.97
N SER A 69 12.62 -8.28 19.84
CA SER A 69 13.81 -7.74 20.49
C SER A 69 13.86 -8.18 21.96
N SER A 70 15.07 -8.33 22.48
CA SER A 70 15.28 -8.59 23.90
C SER A 70 16.23 -7.57 24.50
N GLU A 71 15.88 -7.07 25.68
CA GLU A 71 16.67 -6.10 26.43
C GLU A 71 17.00 -6.66 27.82
N SER A 72 18.09 -6.20 28.42
CA SER A 72 18.45 -6.54 29.80
C SER A 72 18.19 -5.32 30.67
N HIS A 73 17.24 -5.43 31.59
CA HIS A 73 16.95 -4.36 32.55
C HIS A 73 17.43 -4.77 33.94
N PHE A 74 18.12 -3.86 34.62
CA PHE A 74 18.36 -4.01 36.04
C PHE A 74 17.09 -3.66 36.81
N LEU A 75 16.48 -4.65 37.44
CA LEU A 75 15.24 -4.51 38.18
C LEU A 75 15.51 -4.69 39.67
N LYS A 76 14.89 -3.83 40.47
CA LYS A 76 14.95 -3.91 41.92
C LYS A 76 13.69 -4.56 42.45
N GLU A 77 13.85 -5.30 43.53
CA GLU A 77 12.77 -5.98 44.24
C GLU A 77 11.93 -6.90 43.32
N ILE A 78 12.62 -7.78 42.58
CA ILE A 78 11.97 -8.66 41.60
C ILE A 78 10.93 -9.54 42.30
N ASN A 79 9.71 -9.57 41.78
CA ASN A 79 8.56 -10.27 42.36
C ASN A 79 8.22 -9.83 43.80
N GLY A 80 8.63 -8.62 44.22
CA GLY A 80 8.34 -8.06 45.54
C GLY A 80 9.29 -8.50 46.65
N ASP A 81 10.38 -9.21 46.34
CA ASP A 81 11.42 -9.57 47.29
C ASP A 81 12.46 -8.43 47.43
N PRO A 82 12.55 -7.73 48.58
CA PRO A 82 13.46 -6.60 48.77
C PRO A 82 14.95 -6.91 48.56
N ALA A 83 15.36 -8.17 48.71
CA ALA A 83 16.74 -8.59 48.55
C ALA A 83 17.11 -8.92 47.10
N LYS A 84 16.11 -9.10 46.22
CA LYS A 84 16.32 -9.60 44.86
C LYS A 84 16.43 -8.44 43.86
N ASN A 85 17.66 -7.99 43.66
CA ASN A 85 18.01 -6.95 42.69
C ASN A 85 18.94 -7.57 41.64
N ASP A 86 18.49 -7.71 40.41
CA ASP A 86 19.25 -8.40 39.36
C ASP A 86 18.89 -7.90 37.96
N HIS A 87 19.71 -8.28 36.98
CA HIS A 87 19.42 -8.11 35.57
C HIS A 87 18.43 -9.16 35.09
N VAL A 88 17.33 -8.68 34.51
CA VAL A 88 16.29 -9.52 33.92
C VAL A 88 16.25 -9.28 32.42
N LYS A 89 16.22 -10.38 31.67
CA LYS A 89 15.98 -10.34 30.23
C LYS A 89 14.48 -10.14 29.97
N THR A 90 14.13 -9.06 29.29
CA THR A 90 12.77 -8.73 28.88
C THR A 90 12.63 -8.87 27.37
N TYR A 91 11.41 -9.05 26.90
CA TYR A 91 11.09 -9.17 25.48
C TYR A 91 10.10 -8.10 25.05
N THR A 92 10.32 -7.58 23.86
CA THR A 92 9.40 -6.69 23.13
C THR A 92 9.25 -7.25 21.73
N ALA A 93 8.05 -7.12 21.16
CA ALA A 93 7.83 -7.46 19.76
C ALA A 93 7.31 -6.25 19.00
N SER A 94 7.59 -6.19 17.70
CA SER A 94 6.98 -5.23 16.80
C SER A 94 6.65 -5.84 15.46
N VAL A 95 5.60 -5.35 14.80
CA VAL A 95 5.26 -5.73 13.43
C VAL A 95 4.91 -4.48 12.65
N GLU A 96 5.38 -4.41 11.41
CA GLU A 96 5.03 -3.36 10.47
C GLU A 96 4.17 -3.94 9.35
N ILE A 97 2.95 -3.43 9.25
CA ILE A 97 2.00 -3.81 8.21
C ILE A 97 2.08 -2.80 7.10
N ASN A 98 2.59 -3.22 5.94
CA ASN A 98 2.64 -2.41 4.73
C ASN A 98 1.41 -2.72 3.87
N TYR A 99 0.69 -1.68 3.43
CA TYR A 99 -0.52 -1.82 2.63
C TYR A 99 -0.64 -0.69 1.60
N MET A 100 -1.49 -0.93 0.59
CA MET A 100 -1.75 0.06 -0.46
C MET A 100 -3.16 0.62 -0.31
N ILE A 101 -3.26 1.94 -0.38
CA ILE A 101 -4.51 2.68 -0.45
C ILE A 101 -4.72 3.09 -1.91
N TYR A 102 -5.88 2.77 -2.46
CA TYR A 102 -6.38 3.35 -3.69
C TYR A 102 -7.17 4.60 -3.36
N GLN A 103 -6.91 5.68 -4.09
CA GLN A 103 -7.53 6.97 -3.87
C GLN A 103 -7.94 7.62 -5.19
N LYS A 104 -9.21 8.00 -5.28
CA LYS A 104 -9.75 8.78 -6.39
C LYS A 104 -9.90 10.22 -5.94
N VAL A 105 -9.24 11.14 -6.64
CA VAL A 105 -9.15 12.56 -6.26
C VAL A 105 -9.64 13.44 -7.41
N LEU A 106 -10.47 14.43 -7.06
CA LEU A 106 -10.81 15.55 -7.93
C LEU A 106 -9.73 16.61 -7.78
N VAL A 107 -9.01 16.88 -8.86
CA VAL A 107 -8.03 17.96 -8.94
C VAL A 107 -8.66 19.11 -9.70
N ILE A 108 -8.73 20.27 -9.06
CA ILE A 108 -9.24 21.52 -9.63
C ILE A 108 -8.03 22.42 -9.85
N VAL A 109 -7.75 22.74 -11.11
CA VAL A 109 -6.68 23.65 -11.49
C VAL A 109 -7.31 24.95 -11.96
N ALA A 110 -7.14 26.02 -11.19
CA ALA A 110 -7.54 27.37 -11.56
C ALA A 110 -6.28 28.17 -11.90
N THR A 111 -6.26 28.84 -13.07
CA THR A 111 -5.15 29.73 -13.43
C THR A 111 -5.63 31.17 -13.52
N SER A 112 -4.93 32.07 -12.84
CA SER A 112 -5.17 33.52 -12.92
C SER A 112 -4.48 34.16 -14.13
N SER A 113 -3.67 33.38 -14.85
CA SER A 113 -2.83 33.85 -15.97
C SER A 113 -3.63 34.23 -17.22
N ILE A 114 -4.84 33.68 -17.41
CA ILE A 114 -5.69 33.91 -18.57
C ILE A 114 -7.08 34.34 -18.07
N LYS A 115 -7.43 35.62 -18.32
CA LYS A 115 -8.74 36.16 -17.94
C LYS A 115 -9.86 35.41 -18.67
N GLY A 116 -10.82 34.89 -17.92
CA GLY A 116 -12.00 34.20 -18.45
C GLY A 116 -11.82 32.70 -18.71
N GLN A 117 -10.67 32.12 -18.37
CA GLN A 117 -10.50 30.67 -18.45
C GLN A 117 -11.19 29.99 -17.26
N GLU A 118 -12.08 29.05 -17.54
CA GLU A 118 -12.76 28.26 -16.52
C GLU A 118 -11.79 27.26 -15.84
N PRO A 119 -11.99 26.95 -14.54
CA PRO A 119 -11.17 25.97 -13.84
C PRO A 119 -11.25 24.59 -14.50
N VAL A 120 -10.08 23.97 -14.69
CA VAL A 120 -10.01 22.61 -15.25
C VAL A 120 -10.16 21.61 -14.10
N MET A 121 -11.23 20.84 -14.14
CA MET A 121 -11.50 19.76 -13.18
C MET A 121 -11.13 18.42 -13.79
N LYS A 122 -10.26 17.65 -13.13
CA LYS A 122 -9.88 16.30 -13.56
C LYS A 122 -9.98 15.32 -12.40
N VAL A 123 -10.48 14.14 -12.71
CA VAL A 123 -10.47 13.01 -11.77
C VAL A 123 -9.21 12.21 -12.02
N MET A 124 -8.45 11.96 -10.95
CA MET A 124 -7.22 11.19 -10.97
C MET A 124 -7.32 10.03 -9.99
N GLU A 125 -6.66 8.93 -10.34
CA GLU A 125 -6.56 7.73 -9.52
C GLU A 125 -5.09 7.59 -9.07
N LYS A 126 -4.88 7.45 -7.76
CA LYS A 126 -3.55 7.34 -7.14
C LYS A 126 -3.52 6.05 -6.30
N SER A 127 -2.36 5.40 -6.26
CA SER A 127 -2.09 4.29 -5.34
C SER A 127 -0.98 4.71 -4.37
N LEU A 128 -1.28 4.75 -3.09
CA LEU A 128 -0.38 5.19 -2.03
C LEU A 128 0.06 4.02 -1.17
N LYS A 129 1.37 3.91 -0.91
CA LYS A 129 1.91 2.96 0.06
C LYS A 129 1.81 3.58 1.45
N GLN A 130 1.27 2.83 2.40
CA GLN A 130 1.18 3.20 3.81
C GLN A 130 1.76 2.08 4.67
N SER A 131 2.26 2.44 5.85
CA SER A 131 2.69 1.47 6.84
C SER A 131 2.10 1.77 8.21
N LYS A 132 1.77 0.70 8.94
CA LYS A 132 1.31 0.78 10.32
C LYS A 132 2.16 -0.13 11.19
N ARG A 133 2.87 0.47 12.14
CA ARG A 133 3.65 -0.24 13.14
C ARG A 133 2.85 -0.52 14.40
N PHE A 134 2.93 -1.75 14.89
CA PHE A 134 2.45 -2.16 16.21
C PHE A 134 3.63 -2.61 17.06
N VAL A 135 3.56 -2.32 18.34
CA VAL A 135 4.55 -2.72 19.35
C VAL A 135 3.81 -3.37 20.51
N SER A 136 4.41 -4.39 21.11
CA SER A 136 3.87 -5.08 22.27
C SER A 136 3.76 -4.09 23.43
N ASN A 137 2.67 -4.14 24.20
CA ASN A 137 2.53 -3.30 25.39
C ASN A 137 3.11 -4.00 26.60
N PRO A 138 4.14 -3.42 27.25
CA PRO A 138 4.73 -4.01 28.43
C PRO A 138 3.71 -4.25 29.55
N SER A 139 2.66 -3.42 29.66
CA SER A 139 1.59 -3.56 30.67
C SER A 139 0.72 -4.83 30.52
N GLU A 140 0.75 -5.49 29.36
CA GLU A 140 0.06 -6.78 29.15
C GLU A 140 0.98 -7.98 29.50
N GLY A 141 2.22 -7.71 29.91
CA GLY A 141 3.20 -8.70 30.34
C GLY A 141 3.18 -8.99 31.84
N ASP A 142 4.24 -9.65 32.29
CA ASP A 142 4.42 -10.06 33.68
C ASP A 142 4.83 -8.88 34.56
N LEU A 143 4.37 -8.89 35.81
CA LEU A 143 4.78 -7.91 36.82
C LEU A 143 6.18 -8.26 37.33
N TYR A 144 7.13 -7.33 37.21
CA TYR A 144 8.51 -7.56 37.65
C TYR A 144 8.92 -6.83 38.93
N ALA A 145 8.50 -5.57 39.18
CA ALA A 145 8.94 -4.79 40.36
C ALA A 145 7.77 -4.08 41.05
N GLY A 146 7.75 -4.03 42.39
CA GLY A 146 6.50 -3.92 43.16
C GLY A 146 6.24 -2.72 44.08
N ARG A 147 7.24 -2.01 44.66
CA ARG A 147 6.93 -1.10 45.79
C ARG A 147 6.56 0.34 45.48
N SER A 148 7.08 0.98 44.44
CA SER A 148 6.71 2.39 44.15
C SER A 148 6.32 2.70 42.71
N ARG A 149 6.72 1.85 41.75
CA ARG A 149 6.25 1.87 40.36
C ARG A 149 6.22 0.45 39.81
N ARG A 150 5.02 -0.05 39.52
CA ARG A 150 4.87 -1.38 38.90
C ARG A 150 5.48 -1.34 37.50
N GLN A 151 6.50 -2.16 37.29
CA GLN A 151 7.09 -2.36 35.97
C GLN A 151 6.63 -3.70 35.43
N TYR A 152 6.16 -3.67 34.19
CA TYR A 152 5.64 -4.83 33.49
C TYR A 152 6.46 -5.05 32.23
N TYR A 153 6.77 -6.31 31.93
CA TYR A 153 7.51 -6.71 30.73
C TYR A 153 7.09 -8.11 30.32
N PHE A 154 7.31 -8.51 29.07
CA PHE A 154 7.15 -9.92 28.72
C PHE A 154 8.37 -10.73 29.17
N SER A 155 8.13 -11.81 29.91
CA SER A 155 9.15 -12.83 30.25
C SER A 155 9.50 -13.76 29.10
N THR A 156 8.64 -13.86 28.09
CA THR A 156 8.79 -14.77 26.97
C THR A 156 8.68 -14.05 25.63
N PRO A 157 9.46 -14.48 24.62
CA PRO A 157 9.34 -13.94 23.26
C PRO A 157 7.96 -14.23 22.65
N GLU A 158 7.36 -15.39 22.96
CA GLU A 158 6.04 -15.79 22.47
C GLU A 158 4.94 -14.89 23.04
N GLY A 159 5.04 -14.50 24.32
CA GLY A 159 4.10 -13.58 24.96
C GLY A 159 4.05 -12.22 24.25
N ALA A 160 5.23 -11.64 23.98
CA ALA A 160 5.34 -10.37 23.26
C ALA A 160 4.79 -10.47 21.83
N ALA A 161 5.13 -11.55 21.11
CA ALA A 161 4.66 -11.79 19.75
C ALA A 161 3.13 -11.94 19.68
N ASN A 162 2.53 -12.66 20.63
CA ASN A 162 1.09 -12.88 20.69
C ASN A 162 0.31 -11.58 20.97
N ASP A 163 0.82 -10.71 21.86
CA ASP A 163 0.20 -9.40 22.11
C ASP A 163 0.17 -8.54 20.85
N VAL A 164 1.30 -8.46 20.13
CA VAL A 164 1.39 -7.72 18.87
C VAL A 164 0.45 -8.28 17.81
N LYS A 165 0.44 -9.61 17.62
CA LYS A 165 -0.47 -10.26 16.66
C LYS A 165 -1.93 -9.99 17.00
N LYS A 166 -2.31 -10.07 18.28
CA LYS A 166 -3.68 -9.77 18.73
C LYS A 166 -4.08 -8.33 18.39
N ARG A 167 -3.19 -7.36 18.62
CA ARG A 167 -3.43 -5.94 18.32
C ARG A 167 -3.53 -5.67 16.84
N ALA A 168 -2.60 -6.23 16.07
CA ALA A 168 -2.60 -6.17 14.62
C ALA A 168 -3.89 -6.80 14.05
N ALA A 169 -4.33 -7.95 14.57
CA ALA A 169 -5.57 -8.61 14.15
C ALA A 169 -6.82 -7.76 14.39
N ILE A 170 -6.92 -7.10 15.54
CA ILE A 170 -8.02 -6.17 15.83
C ILE A 170 -8.05 -5.04 14.79
N TRP A 171 -6.90 -4.45 14.51
CA TRP A 171 -6.80 -3.37 13.53
C TRP A 171 -7.13 -3.86 12.11
N LEU A 172 -6.58 -5.01 11.68
CA LEU A 172 -6.89 -5.61 10.38
C LEU A 172 -8.39 -5.87 10.22
N LYS A 173 -9.06 -6.36 11.26
CA LYS A 173 -10.50 -6.57 11.28
C LYS A 173 -11.29 -5.25 11.16
N GLN A 174 -10.82 -4.19 11.79
CA GLN A 174 -11.43 -2.86 11.66
C GLN A 174 -11.25 -2.30 10.24
N GLN A 175 -10.05 -2.48 9.66
CA GLN A 175 -9.74 -1.99 8.31
C GLN A 175 -10.38 -2.82 7.20
N ALA A 176 -10.77 -4.06 7.46
CA ALA A 176 -11.47 -4.90 6.49
C ALA A 176 -12.73 -4.23 5.93
N ALA A 177 -13.40 -3.37 6.73
CA ALA A 177 -14.60 -2.64 6.30
C ALA A 177 -14.34 -1.55 5.24
N VAL A 178 -13.11 -1.04 5.13
CA VAL A 178 -12.71 0.00 4.17
C VAL A 178 -11.87 -0.56 3.02
N THR A 179 -11.89 -1.88 2.83
CA THR A 179 -11.25 -2.51 1.67
C THR A 179 -12.05 -2.25 0.39
N CYS A 180 -11.35 -2.15 -0.73
CA CYS A 180 -11.99 -1.89 -2.02
C CYS A 180 -12.97 -3.01 -2.36
N LYS A 181 -14.24 -2.66 -2.59
CA LYS A 181 -15.24 -3.62 -3.06
C LYS A 181 -14.96 -3.89 -4.54
N LYS A 182 -14.75 -5.16 -4.89
CA LYS A 182 -14.64 -5.60 -6.29
C LYS A 182 -15.98 -5.46 -7.01
#